data_AF-A0A7J8LNB0-F1
#
_entry.id   AF-A0A7J8LNB0-F1
#
_cell.length_a   1.000
_cell.length_b   1.000
_cell.length_c   1.000
_cell.angle_alpha   90.00
_cell.angle_beta   90.00
_cell.angle_gamma   90.00
#
_symmetry.space_group_name_H-M   'P 1'
#
loop_
_entity.id
_entity.type
_entity.pdbx_description
1 polymer ?
#
loop_
_entity_poly.entity_id
_entity_poly.type
_entity_poly.pdbx_seq_one_letter_code
_entity_poly.pdbx_strand_id
1 'polypeptide(L)'
;MCMRFAIILHLRQSTIASKWKLELKIACTLSLSIIKASKYHLKDVIIGKIYFLLVRIKIKNMDLEIRRRESTGSGANTHVETETLAKFELMDGAPVRGESIPIRLFLSPYELTPTYRNINNKFSVKYYLNLVLVDEEDRRYFKQQEIAIYRQQDS
;
A
#
# COMPACT_ATOMS: atom_id res chain seq x y z
N MET A 1 13.19 -19.90 -29.70
CA MET A 1 13.15 -20.02 -28.22
C MET A 1 13.86 -18.81 -27.63
N CYS A 2 13.12 -17.79 -27.21
CA CYS A 2 13.70 -16.56 -26.66
C CYS A 2 13.79 -16.70 -25.14
N MET A 3 14.92 -17.17 -24.62
CA MET A 3 15.18 -17.19 -23.18
C MET A 3 15.43 -15.75 -22.71
N ARG A 4 14.40 -15.07 -22.21
CA ARG A 4 14.55 -13.83 -21.45
C ARG A 4 15.14 -14.17 -20.08
N PHE A 5 16.44 -13.95 -19.89
CA PHE A 5 17.07 -13.96 -18.57
C PHE A 5 16.54 -12.80 -17.73
N ALA A 6 15.78 -13.09 -16.67
CA ALA A 6 15.38 -12.10 -15.67
C ALA A 6 16.44 -12.10 -14.55
N ILE A 7 17.16 -10.98 -14.39
CA ILE A 7 18.08 -10.78 -13.25
C ILE A 7 17.23 -10.53 -12.01
N ILE A 8 17.38 -11.38 -11.00
CA ILE A 8 16.57 -11.36 -9.78
C ILE A 8 17.39 -10.74 -8.64
N LEU A 9 17.03 -9.52 -8.23
CA LEU A 9 17.65 -8.85 -7.09
C LEU A 9 17.07 -9.35 -5.76
N HIS A 10 17.94 -9.87 -4.89
CA HIS A 10 17.61 -10.33 -3.54
C HIS A 10 18.15 -9.35 -2.50
N LEU A 11 17.32 -8.97 -1.52
CA LEU A 11 17.71 -8.09 -0.42
C LEU A 11 17.62 -8.86 0.92
N ARG A 12 18.71 -8.84 1.70
CA ARG A 12 18.78 -9.39 3.07
C ARG A 12 18.07 -8.46 4.06
N GLN A 13 17.29 -9.02 5.00
CA GLN A 13 16.56 -8.26 6.02
C GLN A 13 17.31 -8.17 7.36
N SER A 14 17.08 -7.06 8.07
CA SER A 14 17.22 -6.93 9.52
C SER A 14 15.82 -6.90 10.17
N THR A 15 15.59 -7.83 11.10
CA THR A 15 14.33 -8.13 11.78
C THR A 15 14.11 -7.17 12.97
N ILE A 16 13.52 -6.00 12.73
CA ILE A 16 12.93 -5.19 13.80
C ILE A 16 11.48 -4.94 13.43
N ALA A 17 10.55 -5.57 14.16
CA ALA A 17 9.11 -5.39 13.98
C ALA A 17 8.69 -4.01 14.54
N SER A 18 8.81 -2.97 13.72
CA SER A 18 8.29 -1.65 14.05
C SER A 18 6.82 -1.54 13.63
N LYS A 19 5.95 -1.33 14.62
CA LYS A 19 4.55 -0.97 14.40
C LYS A 19 4.52 0.42 13.74
N TRP A 20 3.81 0.54 12.63
CA TRP A 20 3.58 1.82 11.99
C TRP A 20 2.08 2.09 11.84
N LYS A 21 1.73 3.38 11.83
CA LYS A 21 0.34 3.86 11.90
C LYS A 21 0.09 4.86 10.78
N LEU A 22 -0.96 4.62 10.00
CA LEU A 22 -1.46 5.56 9.01
C LEU A 22 -2.71 6.23 9.57
N GLU A 23 -2.64 7.54 9.78
CA GLU A 23 -3.75 8.33 10.31
C GLU A 23 -4.33 9.25 9.24
N LEU A 24 -5.66 9.24 9.14
CA LEU A 24 -6.44 10.18 8.35
C LEU A 24 -7.29 10.99 9.33
N LYS A 25 -6.90 12.24 9.55
CA LYS A 25 -7.52 13.17 10.51
C LYS A 25 -8.33 14.19 9.75
N ILE A 26 -9.55 13.80 9.40
CA ILE A 26 -10.56 14.69 8.82
C ILE A 26 -11.63 14.84 9.90
N ALA A 27 -12.79 15.45 9.63
CA ALA A 27 -13.92 15.41 10.56
C ALA A 27 -14.35 13.96 10.97
N CYS A 28 -13.74 12.93 10.38
CA CYS A 28 -13.54 11.61 10.98
C CYS A 28 -12.04 11.37 11.31
N THR A 29 -11.72 10.89 12.52
CA THR A 29 -10.36 10.42 12.87
C THR A 29 -10.30 8.91 12.73
N LEU A 30 -9.55 8.45 11.73
CA LEU A 30 -9.30 7.05 11.45
C LEU A 30 -7.82 6.73 11.59
N SER A 31 -7.52 5.56 12.15
CA SER A 31 -6.17 5.03 12.13
C SER A 31 -6.10 3.59 11.69
N LEU A 32 -5.28 3.33 10.68
CA LEU A 32 -4.83 2.00 10.29
C LEU A 32 -3.54 1.69 11.03
N SER A 33 -3.55 0.68 11.88
CA SER A 33 -2.34 0.14 12.51
C SER A 33 -1.93 -1.14 11.81
N ILE A 34 -0.66 -1.25 11.42
CA ILE A 34 -0.12 -2.45 10.81
C ILE A 34 0.93 -3.07 11.73
N ILE A 35 0.85 -4.39 11.88
CA ILE A 35 1.58 -5.15 12.90
C ILE A 35 3.02 -5.42 12.47
N LYS A 36 3.25 -5.60 11.15
CA LYS A 36 4.57 -5.87 10.58
C LYS A 36 5.26 -4.59 10.08
N ALA A 37 6.58 -4.65 10.00
CA ALA A 37 7.43 -3.58 9.44
C ALA A 37 7.03 -3.23 8.00
N SER A 38 7.44 -2.05 7.52
CA SER A 38 7.13 -1.52 6.19
C SER A 38 7.77 -2.28 5.01
N LYS A 39 8.33 -3.47 5.24
CA LYS A 39 8.99 -4.32 4.24
C LYS A 39 8.26 -5.66 4.15
N TYR A 40 7.77 -6.00 2.96
CA TYR A 40 7.00 -7.22 2.70
C TYR A 40 7.63 -8.07 1.60
N HIS A 41 7.56 -9.39 1.75
CA HIS A 41 7.93 -10.28 0.66
C HIS A 41 6.79 -10.35 -0.39
N LEU A 42 7.11 -10.75 -1.63
CA LEU A 42 6.13 -10.83 -2.73
C LEU A 42 4.88 -11.66 -2.38
N LYS A 43 5.05 -12.73 -1.61
CA LYS A 43 3.95 -13.61 -1.18
C LYS A 43 3.39 -13.29 0.22
N ASP A 44 3.71 -12.12 0.81
CA ASP A 44 3.45 -11.87 2.25
C ASP A 44 2.00 -11.51 2.46
N VAL A 45 1.63 -11.43 3.73
CA VAL A 45 0.33 -10.99 4.16
C VAL A 45 0.51 -9.71 4.97
N ILE A 46 -0.10 -8.63 4.49
CA ILE A 46 -0.22 -7.39 5.24
C ILE A 46 -1.37 -7.58 6.22
N ILE A 47 -1.02 -7.63 7.51
CA ILE A 47 -1.97 -7.77 8.60
C ILE A 47 -2.07 -6.44 9.34
N GLY A 48 -3.28 -5.91 9.43
CA GLY A 48 -3.55 -4.65 10.07
C GLY A 48 -4.93 -4.61 10.71
N LYS A 49 -5.22 -3.48 11.35
CA LYS A 49 -6.52 -3.20 11.94
C LYS A 49 -6.82 -1.72 11.81
N ILE A 50 -8.00 -1.40 11.30
CA ILE A 50 -8.54 -0.04 11.26
C ILE A 50 -9.28 0.21 12.57
N TYR A 51 -9.08 1.39 13.14
CA TYR A 51 -9.82 1.88 14.29
C TYR A 51 -10.55 3.17 13.91
N PHE A 52 -11.83 3.24 14.27
CA PHE A 52 -12.67 4.42 14.13
C PHE A 52 -12.71 5.17 15.46
N LEU A 53 -11.85 6.17 15.61
CA LEU A 53 -11.74 6.92 16.88
C LEU A 53 -12.86 7.96 17.01
N LEU A 54 -13.19 8.62 15.91
CA LEU A 54 -14.21 9.65 15.83
C LEU A 54 -14.84 9.63 14.45
N VAL A 55 -16.17 9.56 14.36
CA VAL A 55 -16.91 9.57 13.10
C VAL A 55 -17.93 10.71 13.18
N ARG A 56 -17.64 11.87 12.56
CA ARG A 56 -18.61 12.99 12.46
C ARG A 56 -19.12 13.23 11.04
N ILE A 57 -18.48 12.63 10.03
CA ILE A 57 -18.94 12.64 8.64
C ILE A 57 -19.50 11.27 8.34
N LYS A 58 -20.60 11.23 7.58
CA LYS A 58 -21.16 10.00 7.04
C LYS A 58 -20.28 9.49 5.91
N ILE A 59 -19.68 8.32 6.13
CA ILE A 59 -18.83 7.64 5.16
C ILE A 59 -19.75 6.80 4.26
N LYS A 60 -19.56 6.92 2.95
CA LYS A 60 -20.27 6.13 1.94
C LYS A 60 -19.53 4.82 1.72
N ASN A 61 -18.24 4.89 1.38
CA ASN A 61 -17.40 3.73 1.11
C ASN A 61 -15.98 3.95 1.62
N MET A 62 -15.29 2.86 1.92
CA MET A 62 -13.88 2.86 2.26
C MET A 62 -13.14 1.75 1.54
N ASP A 63 -12.04 2.11 0.89
CA ASP A 63 -11.22 1.20 0.10
C ASP A 63 -9.75 1.27 0.55
N LEU A 64 -9.07 0.13 0.51
CA LEU A 64 -7.62 0.04 0.62
C LEU A 64 -7.05 -0.45 -0.70
N GLU A 65 -6.17 0.35 -1.29
CA GLU A 65 -5.57 0.05 -2.58
C GLU A 65 -4.06 -0.18 -2.46
N ILE A 66 -3.53 -1.05 -3.31
CA ILE A 66 -2.09 -1.12 -3.59
C ILE A 66 -1.84 -0.41 -4.91
N ARG A 67 -1.04 0.66 -4.85
CA ARG A 67 -0.65 1.43 -6.03
C ARG A 67 0.83 1.24 -6.33
N ARG A 68 1.15 0.97 -7.60
CA ARG A 68 2.50 0.97 -8.14
C ARG A 68 2.75 2.32 -8.78
N ARG A 69 3.83 2.98 -8.40
CA ARG A 69 4.34 4.18 -9.07
C ARG A 69 5.63 3.84 -9.76
N GLU A 70 5.61 3.88 -11.08
CA GLU A 70 6.78 3.77 -11.92
C GLU A 70 7.21 5.16 -12.35
N SER A 71 8.50 5.44 -12.26
CA SER A 71 9.09 6.70 -12.72
C SER A 71 10.20 6.35 -13.68
N THR A 72 10.08 6.76 -14.94
CA THR A 72 10.98 6.41 -16.04
C THR A 72 11.51 7.68 -16.68
N GLY A 73 12.81 7.73 -16.95
CA GLY A 73 13.49 8.88 -17.54
C GLY A 73 14.58 9.46 -16.64
N SER A 74 15.32 10.42 -17.18
CA SER A 74 16.41 11.11 -16.50
C SER A 74 16.30 12.61 -16.74
N GLY A 75 16.50 13.42 -15.69
CA GLY A 75 16.44 14.88 -15.79
C GLY A 75 15.03 15.40 -16.15
N ALA A 76 14.96 16.31 -17.13
CA ALA A 76 13.73 16.99 -17.52
C ALA A 76 12.66 16.07 -18.16
N ASN A 77 13.05 14.89 -18.64
CA ASN A 77 12.15 13.94 -19.32
C ASN A 77 11.63 12.84 -18.39
N THR A 78 11.41 13.15 -17.11
CA THR A 78 10.90 12.16 -16.15
C THR A 78 9.41 11.95 -16.35
N HIS A 79 9.02 10.74 -16.73
CA HIS A 79 7.64 10.29 -16.81
C HIS A 79 7.27 9.51 -15.54
N VAL A 80 6.09 9.79 -14.96
CA VAL A 80 5.61 9.09 -13.77
C VAL A 80 4.26 8.47 -14.06
N GLU A 81 4.22 7.15 -14.08
CA GLU A 81 3.00 6.37 -14.22
C GLU A 81 2.58 5.83 -12.85
N THR A 82 1.29 5.88 -12.55
CA THR A 82 0.75 5.29 -11.32
C THR A 82 -0.44 4.40 -11.65
N GLU A 83 -0.33 3.14 -11.26
CA GLU A 83 -1.32 2.10 -11.52
C GLU A 83 -1.85 1.53 -10.20
N THR A 84 -3.14 1.21 -10.15
CA THR A 84 -3.75 0.51 -9.01
C THR A 84 -3.75 -0.98 -9.29
N LEU A 85 -2.94 -1.74 -8.55
CA LEU A 85 -2.77 -3.19 -8.73
C LEU A 85 -3.81 -4.01 -7.97
N ALA A 86 -4.27 -3.49 -6.84
CA ALA A 86 -5.27 -4.14 -6.01
C ALA A 86 -6.21 -3.10 -5.42
N LYS A 87 -7.50 -3.43 -5.36
CA LYS A 87 -8.52 -2.67 -4.64
C LYS A 87 -9.22 -3.61 -3.66
N PHE A 88 -9.21 -3.26 -2.38
CA PHE A 88 -9.94 -3.94 -1.33
C PHE A 88 -11.02 -3.03 -0.79
N GLU A 89 -12.27 -3.43 -0.96
CA GLU A 89 -13.41 -2.72 -0.39
C GLU A 89 -13.52 -3.12 1.08
N LEU A 90 -13.25 -2.17 1.98
CA LEU A 90 -13.17 -2.40 3.41
C LEU A 90 -14.55 -2.29 4.08
N MET A 91 -15.40 -1.40 3.57
CA MET A 91 -16.68 -1.07 4.19
C MET A 91 -17.60 -0.34 3.20
N ASP A 92 -18.89 -0.63 3.31
CA ASP A 92 -19.99 0.09 2.68
C ASP A 92 -20.93 0.61 3.77
N GLY A 93 -21.03 1.94 3.92
CA GLY A 93 -21.83 2.61 4.96
C GLY A 93 -21.05 3.29 6.09
N ALA A 94 -21.78 3.87 7.05
CA ALA A 94 -21.19 4.67 8.12
C ALA A 94 -20.82 3.81 9.35
N PRO A 95 -19.54 3.75 9.74
CA PRO A 95 -19.08 2.98 10.89
C PRO A 95 -19.43 3.69 12.20
N VAL A 96 -19.55 2.93 13.28
CA VAL A 96 -19.79 3.48 14.62
C VAL A 96 -18.47 3.79 15.32
N ARG A 97 -18.47 4.82 16.18
CA ARG A 97 -17.32 5.14 17.02
C ARG A 97 -16.94 3.95 17.88
N GLY A 98 -15.64 3.63 17.90
CA GLY A 98 -15.09 2.52 18.69
C GLY A 98 -15.08 1.18 17.97
N GLU A 99 -15.68 1.08 16.78
CA GLU A 99 -15.56 -0.11 15.94
C GLU A 99 -14.15 -0.27 15.38
N SER A 100 -13.85 -1.49 14.97
CA SER A 100 -12.57 -1.80 14.38
C SER A 100 -12.69 -2.93 13.36
N ILE A 101 -12.06 -2.75 12.20
CA ILE A 101 -12.10 -3.70 11.10
C ILE A 101 -10.72 -4.35 10.97
N PRO A 102 -10.60 -5.68 11.15
CA PRO A 102 -9.34 -6.38 10.88
C PRO A 102 -9.09 -6.45 9.37
N ILE A 103 -7.83 -6.26 8.97
CA ILE A 103 -7.40 -6.34 7.57
C ILE A 103 -6.37 -7.44 7.43
N ARG A 104 -6.60 -8.29 6.43
CA ARG A 104 -5.66 -9.31 6.01
C ARG A 104 -5.56 -9.31 4.49
N LEU A 105 -4.54 -8.64 3.97
CA LEU A 105 -4.31 -8.51 2.54
C LEU A 105 -3.20 -9.46 2.11
N PHE A 106 -3.52 -10.42 1.24
CA PHE A 106 -2.55 -11.36 0.68
C PHE A 106 -1.89 -10.75 -0.56
N LEU A 107 -0.56 -10.74 -0.61
CA LEU A 107 0.21 -10.21 -1.74
C LEU A 107 0.41 -11.25 -2.86
N SER A 108 0.31 -12.54 -2.54
CA SER A 108 0.53 -13.65 -3.47
C SER A 108 -0.30 -13.65 -4.77
N PRO A 109 -1.59 -13.23 -4.80
CA PRO A 109 -2.35 -13.25 -6.04
C PRO A 109 -2.03 -12.09 -6.98
N TYR A 110 -1.28 -11.08 -6.52
CA TYR A 110 -0.96 -9.90 -7.30
C TYR A 110 0.39 -10.05 -7.98
N GLU A 111 0.49 -9.60 -9.24
CA GLU A 111 1.73 -9.60 -10.02
C GLU A 111 2.68 -8.48 -9.57
N LEU A 112 3.15 -8.57 -8.34
CA LEU A 112 4.05 -7.60 -7.74
C LEU A 112 5.49 -7.87 -8.19
N THR A 113 6.24 -6.79 -8.34
CA THR A 113 7.69 -6.82 -8.54
C THR A 113 8.40 -6.26 -7.31
N PRO A 114 9.68 -6.60 -7.06
CA PRO A 114 10.45 -5.94 -6.03
C PRO A 114 10.48 -4.41 -6.23
N THR A 115 10.62 -3.68 -5.13
CA THR A 115 10.81 -2.23 -5.17
C THR A 115 12.19 -1.93 -5.74
N TYR A 116 12.22 -1.14 -6.82
CA TYR A 116 13.43 -0.72 -7.50
C TYR A 116 13.67 0.76 -7.21
N ARG A 117 14.79 1.06 -6.55
CA ARG A 117 15.17 2.44 -6.23
C ARG A 117 16.29 2.87 -7.16
N ASN A 118 15.97 3.82 -8.04
CA ASN A 118 16.92 4.51 -8.89
C ASN A 118 17.88 3.58 -9.66
N ILE A 119 17.31 2.69 -10.48
CA ILE A 119 18.11 1.75 -11.26
C ILE A 119 18.79 2.52 -12.38
N ASN A 120 20.12 2.66 -12.26
CA ASN A 120 20.99 3.31 -13.23
C ASN A 120 20.49 4.70 -13.67
N ASN A 121 19.85 5.46 -12.77
CA ASN A 121 19.23 6.77 -13.06
C ASN A 121 18.19 6.75 -14.19
N LYS A 122 17.65 5.58 -14.55
CA LYS A 122 16.71 5.40 -15.66
C LYS A 122 15.30 5.16 -15.19
N PHE A 123 15.10 4.38 -14.13
CA PHE A 123 13.76 4.12 -13.62
C PHE A 123 13.73 3.80 -12.12
N SER A 124 12.56 3.99 -11.51
CA SER A 124 12.24 3.61 -10.14
C SER A 124 10.84 3.03 -10.07
N VAL A 125 10.66 1.96 -9.30
CA VAL A 125 9.37 1.32 -9.04
C VAL A 125 9.13 1.34 -7.54
N LYS A 126 8.07 2.04 -7.10
CA LYS A 126 7.67 2.16 -5.70
C LYS A 126 6.24 1.66 -5.51
N TYR A 127 5.95 1.17 -4.31
CA TYR A 127 4.63 0.68 -3.93
C TYR A 127 4.07 1.51 -2.78
N TYR A 128 2.78 1.79 -2.86
CA TYR A 128 2.05 2.56 -1.86
C TYR A 128 0.79 1.83 -1.44
N LEU A 129 0.55 1.76 -0.13
CA LEU A 129 -0.77 1.49 0.40
C LEU A 129 -1.55 2.81 0.41
N ASN A 130 -2.65 2.85 -0.31
CA ASN A 130 -3.51 4.01 -0.45
C ASN A 130 -4.85 3.71 0.23
N LEU A 131 -5.08 4.33 1.39
CA LEU A 131 -6.39 4.30 2.03
C LEU A 131 -7.26 5.39 1.41
N VAL A 132 -8.40 5.00 0.86
CA VAL A 132 -9.38 5.88 0.22
C VAL A 132 -10.67 5.86 1.01
N LEU A 133 -11.22 7.04 1.26
CA LEU A 133 -12.48 7.24 1.94
C LEU A 133 -13.35 8.16 1.09
N VAL A 134 -14.60 7.75 0.86
CA VAL A 134 -15.61 8.53 0.14
C VAL A 134 -16.76 8.83 1.10
N ASP A 135 -17.20 10.08 1.17
CA ASP A 135 -18.35 10.47 1.97
C ASP A 135 -19.65 10.53 1.16
N GLU A 136 -20.78 10.84 1.81
CA GLU A 136 -22.08 10.98 1.15
C GLU A 136 -22.15 12.15 0.14
N GLU A 137 -21.27 13.14 0.24
CA GLU A 137 -21.17 14.27 -0.70
C GLU A 137 -20.24 13.96 -1.88
N ASP A 138 -19.85 12.69 -2.05
CA ASP A 138 -18.89 12.19 -3.06
C ASP A 138 -17.49 12.84 -2.96
N ARG A 139 -17.14 13.44 -1.81
CA ARG A 139 -15.79 13.94 -1.55
C ARG A 139 -14.87 12.77 -1.27
N ARG A 140 -13.73 12.77 -1.96
CA ARG A 140 -12.71 11.71 -1.88
C ARG A 140 -11.53 12.17 -1.03
N TYR A 141 -11.23 11.39 0.00
CA TYR A 141 -10.09 11.59 0.86
C TYR A 141 -9.14 10.42 0.73
N PHE A 142 -7.84 10.68 0.70
CA PHE A 142 -6.85 9.64 0.56
C PHE A 142 -5.63 9.88 1.44
N LYS A 143 -5.04 8.79 1.92
CA LYS A 143 -3.74 8.81 2.60
C LYS A 143 -2.89 7.65 2.10
N GLN A 144 -1.66 7.97 1.73
CA GLN A 144 -0.72 7.01 1.16
C GLN A 144 0.46 6.78 2.09
N GLN A 145 0.90 5.53 2.17
CA GLN A 145 2.13 5.13 2.86
C GLN A 145 2.98 4.27 1.93
N GLU A 146 4.26 4.62 1.77
CA GLU A 146 5.21 3.80 1.00
C GLU A 146 5.43 2.47 1.72
N ILE A 147 5.35 1.38 0.96
CA ILE A 147 5.74 0.03 1.36
C ILE A 147 6.89 -0.45 0.48
N ALA A 148 7.83 -1.16 1.08
CA ALA A 148 8.94 -1.76 0.36
C ALA A 148 8.66 -3.25 0.13
N ILE A 149 8.74 -3.68 -1.12
CA ILE A 149 8.52 -5.07 -1.52
C ILE A 149 9.85 -5.69 -1.92
N TYR A 150 10.16 -6.88 -1.42
CA TYR A 150 11.40 -7.60 -1.76
C TYR A 150 11.11 -9.05 -2.15
N ARG A 151 12.06 -9.65 -2.87
CA ARG A 151 12.05 -11.08 -3.13
C ARG A 151 12.87 -11.80 -2.07
N GLN A 152 12.24 -12.75 -1.39
CA GLN A 152 12.92 -13.66 -0.48
C GLN A 152 13.67 -14.71 -1.30
N GLN A 153 14.87 -15.10 -0.86
CA GLN A 153 15.56 -16.26 -1.42
C GLN A 153 14.84 -17.52 -0.94
N ASP A 154 14.43 -18.37 -1.88
CA ASP A 154 14.01 -19.73 -1.57
C ASP A 154 15.26 -20.45 -1.03
N SER A 155 15.19 -20.91 0.23
CA SER A 155 16.26 -21.64 0.90
C SER A 155 16.18 -23.13 0.59
#